data_AF-A0A2G9N0F7-F1
#
_entry.id   AF-A0A2G9N0F7-F1
#
_cell.length_a   1.000
_cell.length_b   1.000
_cell.length_c   1.000
_cell.angle_alpha   90.00
_cell.angle_beta   90.00
_cell.angle_gamma   90.00
#
_symmetry.space_group_name_H-M   'P 1'
#
loop_
_entity.id
_entity.type
_entity.pdbx_description
1 polymer ?
#
loop_
_entity_poly.entity_id
_entity_poly.type
_entity_poly.pdbx_seq_one_letter_code
_entity_poly.pdbx_strand_id
1 'polypeptide(L)'
;MKSTLLDIPGTALAVIFGSLLYYFGGAPYLALMLIFLLASVLVTKYEHQEKRKMGIYEHERSWENVLANGIVPLFAAILSPAIGFGAFVGSIAAITADKFASELGVLSGEPYSIFGFKRVKRGTSGAVSPFGTLMSFDGALLIAIAVYFLFPGIDAWRVLLISLIGFSGSLIDTVFGVLEEEGIGSKATTNLICALTGALLGYFLLI
;
A
#
# COMPACT_ATOMS: atom_id res chain seq x y z
N MET A 1 -19.06 14.35 -13.20
CA MET A 1 -17.61 14.05 -13.35
C MET A 1 -16.85 14.92 -12.35
N LYS A 2 -16.42 14.40 -11.20
CA LYS A 2 -15.31 15.00 -10.43
C LYS A 2 -14.07 14.20 -10.84
N SER A 3 -13.23 14.80 -11.68
CA SER A 3 -12.08 14.16 -12.33
C SER A 3 -10.77 14.30 -11.57
N THR A 4 -10.79 14.87 -10.36
CA THR A 4 -9.57 15.02 -9.56
C THR A 4 -9.28 13.71 -8.85
N LEU A 5 -8.06 13.20 -9.08
CA LEU A 5 -7.52 11.98 -8.46
C LEU A 5 -7.56 12.03 -6.92
N LEU A 6 -7.44 13.24 -6.40
CA LEU A 6 -7.50 13.58 -4.98
C LEU A 6 -8.48 14.75 -4.82
N ASP A 7 -9.10 14.85 -3.65
CA ASP A 7 -9.76 16.09 -3.23
C ASP A 7 -8.72 17.20 -2.97
N ILE A 8 -9.18 18.44 -2.82
CA ILE A 8 -8.30 19.59 -2.51
C ILE A 8 -7.39 19.31 -1.31
N PRO A 9 -7.89 18.83 -0.15
CA PRO A 9 -7.02 18.54 1.00
C PRO A 9 -6.05 17.39 0.72
N GLY A 10 -6.47 16.32 0.04
CA GLY A 10 -5.58 15.23 -0.34
C GLY A 10 -4.48 15.67 -1.32
N THR A 11 -4.80 16.56 -2.25
CA THR A 11 -3.82 17.15 -3.18
C THR A 11 -2.79 17.99 -2.43
N ALA A 12 -3.23 18.85 -1.50
CA ALA A 12 -2.33 19.66 -0.69
C ALA A 12 -1.40 18.78 0.18
N LEU A 13 -1.94 17.75 0.83
CA LEU A 13 -1.14 16.79 1.61
C LEU A 13 -0.13 16.05 0.74
N ALA A 14 -0.53 15.60 -0.45
CA ALA A 14 0.37 14.89 -1.37
C ALA A 14 1.54 15.79 -1.82
N VAL A 15 1.28 17.08 -2.09
CA VAL A 15 2.34 18.05 -2.44
C VAL A 15 3.30 18.27 -1.26
N ILE A 16 2.76 18.43 -0.04
CA ILE A 16 3.58 18.60 1.16
C ILE A 16 4.45 17.36 1.38
N PHE A 17 3.86 16.16 1.36
CA PHE A 17 4.60 14.91 1.57
C PHE A 17 5.64 14.68 0.48
N GLY A 18 5.30 14.90 -0.79
CA GLY A 18 6.25 14.79 -1.90
C GLY A 18 7.44 15.75 -1.75
N SER A 19 7.18 16.99 -1.33
CA SER A 19 8.23 17.99 -1.10
C SER A 19 9.17 17.58 0.04
N LEU A 20 8.61 17.07 1.15
CA LEU A 20 9.41 16.60 2.28
C LEU A 20 10.20 15.33 1.93
N LEU A 21 9.60 14.38 1.21
CA LEU A 21 10.30 13.18 0.75
C LEU A 21 11.50 13.53 -0.14
N TYR A 22 11.32 14.48 -1.06
CA TYR A 22 12.42 14.97 -1.88
C TYR A 22 13.49 15.66 -1.04
N TYR A 23 13.10 16.47 -0.06
CA TYR A 23 14.04 17.17 0.82
C TYR A 23 14.90 16.21 1.67
N PHE A 24 14.29 15.17 2.26
CA PHE A 24 14.98 14.25 3.16
C PHE A 24 15.64 13.05 2.47
N GLY A 25 15.03 12.50 1.42
CA GLY A 25 15.51 11.30 0.74
C GLY A 25 15.95 11.51 -0.72
N GLY A 26 15.69 12.68 -1.29
CA GLY A 26 16.05 13.00 -2.67
C GLY A 26 15.12 12.39 -3.72
N ALA A 27 15.57 12.39 -4.97
CA ALA A 27 14.79 11.95 -6.13
C ALA A 27 14.29 10.50 -6.05
N PRO A 28 15.06 9.49 -5.57
CA PRO A 28 14.58 8.11 -5.48
C PRO A 28 13.35 7.94 -4.58
N TYR A 29 13.28 8.68 -3.47
CA TYR A 29 12.19 8.58 -2.50
C TYR A 29 10.92 9.20 -3.05
N LEU A 30 11.03 10.40 -3.66
CA LEU A 30 9.91 11.01 -4.37
C LEU A 30 9.44 10.12 -5.53
N ALA A 31 10.36 9.57 -6.32
CA ALA A 31 10.03 8.72 -7.46
C ALA A 31 9.23 7.47 -7.03
N LEU A 32 9.64 6.78 -5.96
CA LEU A 32 8.90 5.63 -5.43
C LEU A 32 7.48 6.01 -4.95
N MET A 33 7.35 7.15 -4.27
CA MET A 33 6.02 7.63 -3.84
C MET A 33 5.13 8.00 -5.02
N LEU A 34 5.70 8.58 -6.09
CA LEU A 34 4.96 8.86 -7.33
C LEU A 34 4.57 7.58 -8.07
N ILE A 35 5.44 6.57 -8.11
CA ILE A 35 5.12 5.25 -8.68
C ILE A 35 3.97 4.62 -7.91
N PHE A 36 4.02 4.61 -6.57
CA PHE A 36 2.92 4.16 -5.73
C PHE A 36 1.62 4.93 -6.04
N LEU A 37 1.65 6.26 -6.07
CA LEU A 37 0.48 7.09 -6.34
C LEU A 37 -0.13 6.78 -7.71
N LEU A 38 0.70 6.72 -8.76
CA LEU A 38 0.26 6.44 -10.13
C LEU A 38 -0.29 5.01 -10.23
N ALA A 39 0.41 4.02 -9.70
CA ALA A 39 -0.04 2.63 -9.71
C ALA A 39 -1.37 2.47 -8.96
N SER A 40 -1.49 3.07 -7.77
CA SER A 40 -2.71 3.10 -6.95
C SER A 40 -3.89 3.67 -7.72
N VAL A 41 -3.68 4.79 -8.42
CA VAL A 41 -4.69 5.41 -9.27
C VAL A 41 -5.11 4.50 -10.42
N LEU A 42 -4.15 3.84 -11.08
CA LEU A 42 -4.44 2.95 -12.19
C LEU A 42 -5.28 1.74 -11.74
N VAL A 43 -4.88 1.07 -10.65
CA VAL A 43 -5.62 -0.09 -10.14
C VAL A 43 -6.99 0.30 -9.57
N THR A 44 -7.11 1.48 -8.97
CA THR A 44 -8.40 2.01 -8.49
C THR A 44 -9.36 2.26 -9.66
N LYS A 45 -8.85 2.83 -10.76
CA LYS A 45 -9.66 3.12 -11.97
C LYS A 45 -9.96 1.88 -12.82
N TYR A 46 -9.14 0.83 -12.70
CA TYR A 46 -9.35 -0.41 -13.43
C TYR A 46 -10.68 -1.05 -13.03
N GLU A 47 -11.50 -1.41 -14.03
CA GLU A 47 -12.85 -1.97 -13.85
C GLU A 47 -13.76 -1.18 -12.88
N HIS A 48 -13.58 0.14 -12.83
CA HIS A 48 -14.30 1.04 -11.94
C HIS A 48 -15.84 0.96 -12.06
N GLN A 49 -16.37 0.68 -13.25
CA GLN A 49 -17.82 0.53 -13.43
C GLN A 49 -18.36 -0.71 -12.70
N GLU A 50 -17.63 -1.83 -12.76
CA GLU A 50 -18.02 -3.06 -12.04
C GLU A 50 -17.89 -2.87 -10.53
N LYS A 51 -16.81 -2.25 -10.04
CA LYS A 51 -16.63 -1.92 -8.62
C LYS A 51 -17.74 -1.04 -8.06
N ARG A 52 -18.23 -0.08 -8.85
CA ARG A 52 -19.38 0.78 -8.47
C ARG A 52 -20.69 0.02 -8.40
N LYS A 53 -20.94 -0.93 -9.31
CA LYS A 53 -22.13 -1.79 -9.23
C LYS A 53 -22.13 -2.67 -7.98
N MET A 54 -20.96 -3.04 -7.48
CA MET A 54 -20.80 -3.83 -6.25
C MET A 54 -20.96 -3.00 -4.96
N GLY A 55 -21.02 -1.66 -5.04
CA GLY A 55 -21.14 -0.80 -3.86
C GLY A 55 -19.87 -0.68 -2.99
N ILE A 56 -18.73 -1.17 -3.48
CA ILE A 56 -17.45 -1.22 -2.74
C ILE A 56 -16.68 0.11 -2.89
N TYR A 57 -17.01 0.93 -3.89
CA TYR A 57 -16.21 2.06 -4.34
C TYR A 57 -16.30 3.34 -3.47
N GLU A 58 -17.16 3.39 -2.43
CA GLU A 58 -17.60 4.67 -1.83
C GLU A 58 -17.08 5.00 -0.42
N HIS A 59 -16.15 4.22 0.17
CA HIS A 59 -15.89 4.34 1.62
C HIS A 59 -14.73 5.24 2.07
N GLU A 60 -13.82 5.67 1.20
CA GLU A 60 -12.57 6.34 1.66
C GLU A 60 -12.45 7.80 1.22
N ARG A 61 -12.18 8.69 2.17
CA ARG A 61 -11.84 10.08 1.88
C ARG A 61 -10.40 10.15 1.38
N SER A 62 -10.20 10.86 0.28
CA SER A 62 -8.90 10.97 -0.39
C SER A 62 -7.78 11.46 0.54
N TRP A 63 -8.04 12.47 1.38
CA TRP A 63 -7.04 12.98 2.33
C TRP A 63 -6.67 12.00 3.44
N GLU A 64 -7.61 11.18 3.94
CA GLU A 64 -7.35 10.17 4.98
C GLU A 64 -6.43 9.09 4.43
N ASN A 65 -6.63 8.69 3.18
CA ASN A 65 -5.76 7.76 2.48
C ASN A 65 -4.35 8.29 2.25
N VAL A 66 -4.22 9.55 1.82
CA VAL A 66 -2.90 10.17 1.67
C VAL A 66 -2.16 10.22 3.00
N LEU A 67 -2.89 10.56 4.07
CA LEU A 67 -2.30 10.64 5.41
C LEU A 67 -1.86 9.27 5.91
N ALA A 68 -2.76 8.28 5.92
CA ALA A 68 -2.49 6.93 6.45
C ALA A 68 -1.34 6.23 5.72
N ASN A 69 -1.35 6.28 4.38
CA ASN A 69 -0.33 5.63 3.57
C ASN A 69 0.96 6.45 3.46
N GLY A 70 0.90 7.77 3.64
CA GLY A 70 2.05 8.65 3.43
C GLY A 70 2.86 8.94 4.70
N ILE A 71 2.26 8.90 5.88
CA ILE A 71 2.92 9.37 7.11
C ILE A 71 4.08 8.45 7.53
N VAL A 72 3.89 7.13 7.48
CA VAL A 72 4.95 6.19 7.88
C VAL A 72 6.14 6.22 6.91
N PRO A 73 5.96 6.16 5.58
CA PRO A 73 7.07 6.37 4.65
C PRO A 73 7.74 7.73 4.85
N LEU A 74 6.99 8.80 5.10
CA LEU A 74 7.57 10.11 5.34
C LEU A 74 8.49 10.11 6.57
N PHE A 75 8.04 9.58 7.70
CA PHE A 75 8.88 9.45 8.91
C PHE A 75 10.09 8.55 8.65
N ALA A 76 9.91 7.43 7.95
CA ALA A 76 11.01 6.55 7.57
C ALA A 76 12.04 7.27 6.68
N ALA A 77 11.61 8.13 5.76
CA ALA A 77 12.50 8.95 4.93
C ALA A 77 13.26 10.00 5.75
N ILE A 78 12.59 10.68 6.69
CA ILE A 78 13.22 11.64 7.62
C ILE A 78 14.32 10.96 8.44
N LEU A 79 14.06 9.75 8.93
CA LEU A 79 15.00 8.98 9.75
C LEU A 79 16.07 8.24 8.93
N SER A 80 15.88 8.14 7.61
CA SER A 80 16.72 7.35 6.73
C SER A 80 18.23 7.63 6.82
N PRO A 81 18.71 8.87 7.07
CA PRO A 81 20.15 9.10 7.29
C PRO A 81 20.72 8.35 8.48
N ALA A 82 19.90 8.01 9.49
CA ALA A 82 20.31 7.28 10.69
C ALA A 82 20.00 5.77 10.60
N ILE A 83 18.90 5.38 9.93
CA ILE A 83 18.39 4.00 9.95
C ILE A 83 18.45 3.29 8.58
N GLY A 84 18.98 3.94 7.56
CA GLY A 84 19.00 3.42 6.19
C GLY A 84 17.65 3.53 5.46
N PHE A 85 17.64 3.14 4.19
CA PHE A 85 16.47 3.26 3.31
C PHE A 85 15.43 2.15 3.49
N GLY A 86 15.80 1.07 4.19
CA GLY A 86 14.99 -0.15 4.32
C GLY A 86 13.59 0.09 4.85
N ALA A 87 13.46 0.92 5.89
CA ALA A 87 12.18 1.28 6.48
C ALA A 87 11.25 1.99 5.47
N PHE A 88 11.80 2.90 4.67
CA PHE A 88 11.03 3.61 3.66
C PHE A 88 10.55 2.67 2.56
N VAL A 89 11.47 1.88 2.00
CA VAL A 89 11.19 0.95 0.91
C VAL A 89 10.19 -0.12 1.33
N GLY A 90 10.37 -0.72 2.51
CA GLY A 90 9.45 -1.73 3.03
C GLY A 90 8.05 -1.17 3.27
N SER A 91 7.94 0.07 3.76
CA SER A 91 6.66 0.74 3.96
C SER A 91 5.92 0.98 2.64
N ILE A 92 6.60 1.54 1.63
CA ILE A 92 6.02 1.78 0.29
C ILE A 92 5.63 0.45 -0.39
N ALA A 93 6.45 -0.58 -0.27
CA ALA A 93 6.14 -1.89 -0.82
C ALA A 93 4.87 -2.49 -0.19
N ALA A 94 4.70 -2.34 1.13
CA ALA A 94 3.54 -2.85 1.86
C ALA A 94 2.24 -2.16 1.46
N ILE A 95 2.20 -0.82 1.47
CA ILE A 95 1.00 -0.07 1.08
C ILE A 95 0.64 -0.29 -0.39
N THR A 96 1.63 -0.53 -1.27
CA THR A 96 1.36 -0.82 -2.69
C THR A 96 0.79 -2.22 -2.86
N ALA A 97 1.33 -3.21 -2.14
CA ALA A 97 0.81 -4.56 -2.09
C ALA A 97 -0.64 -4.59 -1.62
N ASP A 98 -0.96 -3.89 -0.52
CA ASP A 98 -2.32 -3.80 0.00
C ASP A 98 -3.27 -3.14 -0.99
N LYS A 99 -2.83 -2.05 -1.63
CA LYS A 99 -3.64 -1.35 -2.63
C LYS A 99 -3.96 -2.24 -3.83
N PHE A 100 -3.01 -3.05 -4.30
CA PHE A 100 -3.26 -3.99 -5.40
C PHE A 100 -4.19 -5.12 -4.96
N ALA A 101 -4.00 -5.67 -3.76
CA ALA A 101 -4.83 -6.73 -3.21
C ALA A 101 -6.30 -6.30 -3.08
N SER A 102 -6.54 -5.13 -2.48
CA SER A 102 -7.88 -4.58 -2.23
C SER A 102 -8.56 -4.10 -3.52
N GLU A 103 -7.84 -3.46 -4.43
CA GLU A 103 -8.44 -2.90 -5.65
C GLU A 103 -8.63 -3.94 -6.77
N LEU A 104 -7.70 -4.87 -6.95
CA LEU A 104 -7.81 -5.88 -8.01
C LEU A 104 -8.46 -7.16 -7.49
N GLY A 105 -8.24 -7.52 -6.22
CA GLY A 105 -8.78 -8.75 -5.63
C GLY A 105 -10.31 -8.80 -5.63
N VAL A 106 -11.00 -7.67 -5.51
CA VAL A 106 -12.47 -7.58 -5.56
C VAL A 106 -13.06 -7.96 -6.92
N LEU A 107 -12.26 -7.98 -7.98
CA LEU A 107 -12.67 -8.39 -9.32
C LEU A 107 -12.70 -9.91 -9.48
N SER A 108 -12.12 -10.65 -8.54
CA SER A 108 -12.16 -12.10 -8.49
C SER A 108 -13.51 -12.63 -7.98
N GLY A 109 -13.65 -13.94 -7.77
CA GLY A 109 -14.84 -14.57 -7.19
C GLY A 109 -15.18 -14.09 -5.77
N GLU A 110 -16.00 -14.86 -5.06
CA GLU A 110 -16.22 -14.62 -3.62
C GLU A 110 -14.92 -14.92 -2.85
N PRO A 111 -14.38 -13.96 -2.07
CA PRO A 111 -13.20 -14.21 -1.24
C PRO A 111 -13.55 -15.07 -0.02
N TYR A 112 -12.52 -15.53 0.68
CA TYR A 112 -12.62 -16.32 1.90
C TYR A 112 -12.24 -15.47 3.11
N SER A 113 -12.95 -15.59 4.22
CA SER A 113 -12.50 -15.03 5.50
C SER A 113 -11.16 -15.67 5.91
N ILE A 114 -10.20 -14.86 6.36
CA ILE A 114 -8.85 -15.31 6.71
C ILE A 114 -8.83 -16.33 7.87
N PHE A 115 -9.70 -16.19 8.88
CA PHE A 115 -9.79 -17.13 10.00
C PHE A 115 -10.89 -18.18 9.81
N GLY A 116 -12.01 -17.78 9.19
CA GLY A 116 -13.17 -18.66 9.06
C GLY A 116 -13.09 -19.64 7.88
N PHE A 117 -12.25 -19.36 6.88
CA PHE A 117 -12.17 -20.09 5.60
C PHE A 117 -13.53 -20.32 4.92
N LYS A 118 -14.49 -19.42 5.19
CA LYS A 118 -15.82 -19.40 4.58
C LYS A 118 -15.87 -18.31 3.53
N ARG A 119 -16.66 -18.54 2.48
CA ARG A 119 -16.92 -17.52 1.47
C ARG A 119 -17.66 -16.34 2.11
N VAL A 120 -17.18 -15.14 1.82
CA VAL A 120 -17.76 -13.88 2.28
C VAL A 120 -18.04 -12.97 1.09
N LYS A 121 -18.74 -11.86 1.34
CA LYS A 121 -19.07 -10.90 0.28
C LYS A 121 -17.78 -10.23 -0.21
N ARG A 122 -17.78 -9.83 -1.48
CA ARG A 122 -16.71 -9.00 -2.03
C ARG A 122 -16.67 -7.66 -1.29
N GLY A 123 -15.47 -7.19 -0.97
CA GLY A 123 -15.26 -5.96 -0.21
C GLY A 123 -15.36 -6.12 1.31
N THR A 124 -15.59 -7.33 1.84
CA THR A 124 -15.46 -7.60 3.28
C THR A 124 -14.01 -7.40 3.73
N SER A 125 -13.80 -6.62 4.78
CA SER A 125 -12.47 -6.38 5.34
C SER A 125 -11.91 -7.66 5.96
N GLY A 126 -10.61 -7.91 5.74
CA GLY A 126 -9.95 -9.14 6.19
C GLY A 126 -10.29 -10.42 5.41
N ALA A 127 -10.87 -10.28 4.22
CA ALA A 127 -11.08 -11.39 3.29
C ALA A 127 -9.93 -11.55 2.29
N VAL A 128 -9.57 -12.79 1.97
CA VAL A 128 -8.52 -13.15 1.00
C VAL A 128 -9.09 -13.85 -0.22
N SER A 129 -8.54 -13.57 -1.40
CA SER A 129 -8.80 -14.34 -2.62
C SER A 129 -7.46 -14.73 -3.25
N PRO A 130 -7.36 -15.89 -3.94
CA PRO A 130 -6.13 -16.28 -4.61
C PRO A 130 -5.63 -15.21 -5.59
N PHE A 131 -6.55 -14.59 -6.34
CA PHE A 131 -6.23 -13.50 -7.25
C PHE A 131 -5.72 -12.26 -6.51
N GLY A 132 -6.41 -11.82 -5.44
CA GLY A 132 -5.97 -10.69 -4.63
C GLY A 132 -4.59 -10.92 -3.99
N THR A 133 -4.30 -12.15 -3.55
CA THR A 133 -2.98 -12.54 -3.02
C THR A 133 -1.88 -12.44 -4.07
N LEU A 134 -2.14 -12.89 -5.31
CA LEU A 134 -1.20 -12.72 -6.42
C LEU A 134 -0.98 -11.23 -6.74
N MET A 135 -2.05 -10.44 -6.82
CA MET A 135 -1.96 -9.01 -7.09
C MET A 135 -1.23 -8.26 -5.97
N SER A 136 -1.38 -8.69 -4.71
CA SER A 136 -0.60 -8.17 -3.58
C SER A 136 0.90 -8.34 -3.80
N PHE A 137 1.32 -9.55 -4.19
CA PHE A 137 2.72 -9.82 -4.50
C PHE A 137 3.21 -9.00 -5.70
N ASP A 138 2.41 -8.88 -6.76
CA ASP A 138 2.75 -8.08 -7.95
C ASP A 138 2.91 -6.58 -7.61
N GLY A 139 2.09 -6.05 -6.72
CA GLY A 139 2.21 -4.68 -6.22
C GLY A 139 3.51 -4.45 -5.45
N ALA A 140 3.90 -5.40 -4.58
CA ALA A 140 5.18 -5.35 -3.89
C ALA A 140 6.37 -5.47 -4.86
N LEU A 141 6.26 -6.39 -5.84
CA LEU A 141 7.28 -6.64 -6.86
C LEU A 141 7.50 -5.42 -7.75
N LEU A 142 6.43 -4.69 -8.11
CA LEU A 142 6.53 -3.42 -8.84
C LEU A 142 7.44 -2.42 -8.11
N ILE A 143 7.25 -2.26 -6.81
CA ILE A 143 8.09 -1.38 -5.98
C ILE A 143 9.51 -1.92 -5.88
N ALA A 144 9.68 -3.22 -5.68
CA ALA A 144 11.00 -3.83 -5.61
C ALA A 144 11.83 -3.66 -6.90
N ILE A 145 11.19 -3.79 -8.06
CA ILE A 145 11.82 -3.53 -9.37
C ILE A 145 12.16 -2.03 -9.51
N ALA A 146 11.27 -1.14 -9.09
CA ALA A 146 11.57 0.29 -9.11
C ALA A 146 12.78 0.63 -8.21
N VAL A 147 12.87 0.02 -7.03
CA VAL A 147 14.02 0.15 -6.12
C VAL A 147 15.30 -0.33 -6.79
N TYR A 148 15.28 -1.45 -7.52
CA TYR A 148 16.44 -1.96 -8.25
C TYR A 148 17.07 -0.94 -9.22
N PHE A 149 16.23 -0.13 -9.89
CA PHE A 149 16.71 0.90 -10.82
C PHE A 149 17.04 2.24 -10.15
N LEU A 150 16.38 2.56 -9.03
CA LEU A 150 16.49 3.87 -8.38
C LEU A 150 17.56 3.92 -7.29
N PHE A 151 17.88 2.78 -6.67
CA PHE A 151 18.83 2.69 -5.56
C PHE A 151 20.06 1.89 -5.98
N PRO A 152 21.29 2.37 -5.70
CA PRO A 152 22.50 1.64 -6.03
C PRO A 152 22.67 0.40 -5.14
N GLY A 153 23.28 -0.66 -5.68
CA GLY A 153 23.64 -1.86 -4.91
C GLY A 153 22.48 -2.78 -4.55
N ILE A 154 21.36 -2.70 -5.28
CA ILE A 154 20.25 -3.63 -5.15
C ILE A 154 20.47 -4.80 -6.11
N ASP A 155 20.48 -6.03 -5.58
CA ASP A 155 20.60 -7.26 -6.34
C ASP A 155 19.25 -8.00 -6.43
N ALA A 156 19.21 -9.11 -7.17
CA ALA A 156 17.98 -9.89 -7.35
C ALA A 156 17.44 -10.45 -6.02
N TRP A 157 18.33 -10.74 -5.06
CA TRP A 157 17.93 -11.19 -3.72
C TRP A 157 17.20 -10.09 -2.96
N ARG A 158 17.73 -8.86 -2.96
CA ARG A 158 17.07 -7.70 -2.34
C ARG A 158 15.74 -7.38 -3.01
N VAL A 159 15.61 -7.55 -4.33
CA VAL A 159 14.31 -7.41 -5.02
C VAL A 159 13.28 -8.42 -4.49
N LEU A 160 13.66 -9.70 -4.39
CA LEU A 160 12.77 -10.72 -3.83
C LEU A 160 12.41 -10.40 -2.38
N LEU A 161 13.40 -10.00 -1.57
CA LEU A 161 13.20 -9.69 -0.16
C LEU A 161 12.27 -8.49 0.04
N ILE A 162 12.42 -7.40 -0.73
CA ILE A 162 11.50 -6.25 -0.71
C ILE A 162 10.08 -6.69 -1.08
N SER A 163 9.95 -7.55 -2.09
CA SER A 163 8.65 -8.08 -2.53
C SER A 163 7.97 -8.87 -1.40
N LEU A 164 8.73 -9.72 -0.70
CA LEU A 164 8.24 -10.50 0.44
C LEU A 164 7.88 -9.62 1.65
N ILE A 165 8.65 -8.55 1.91
CA ILE A 165 8.37 -7.58 2.97
C ILE A 165 7.05 -6.86 2.68
N GLY A 166 6.87 -6.35 1.46
CA GLY A 166 5.64 -5.66 1.06
C GLY A 166 4.42 -6.58 1.13
N PHE A 167 4.55 -7.78 0.56
CA PHE A 167 3.50 -8.81 0.64
C PHE A 167 3.12 -9.14 2.08
N SER A 168 4.11 -9.30 2.97
CA SER A 168 3.88 -9.58 4.39
C SER A 168 3.14 -8.42 5.09
N GLY A 169 3.45 -7.18 4.75
CA GLY A 169 2.71 -6.01 5.25
C GLY A 169 1.22 -6.04 4.88
N SER A 170 0.89 -6.42 3.64
CA SER A 170 -0.49 -6.58 3.18
C SER A 170 -1.22 -7.76 3.83
N LEU A 171 -0.51 -8.86 4.11
CA LEU A 171 -1.10 -9.97 4.87
C LEU A 171 -1.46 -9.54 6.30
N ILE A 172 -0.61 -8.74 6.95
CA ILE A 172 -0.92 -8.18 8.27
C ILE A 172 -2.09 -7.19 8.19
N ASP A 173 -2.18 -6.34 7.17
CA ASP A 173 -3.39 -5.51 6.94
C ASP A 173 -4.65 -6.36 6.94
N THR A 174 -4.63 -7.47 6.18
CA THR A 174 -5.78 -8.38 6.09
C THR A 174 -6.14 -9.01 7.44
N VAL A 175 -5.15 -9.40 8.25
CA VAL A 175 -5.40 -9.92 9.60
C VAL A 175 -6.10 -8.87 10.47
N PHE A 176 -5.63 -7.62 10.43
CA PHE A 176 -6.23 -6.52 11.20
C PHE A 176 -7.53 -5.99 10.57
N GLY A 177 -7.77 -6.23 9.29
CA GLY A 177 -9.03 -5.92 8.59
C GLY A 177 -10.23 -6.67 9.17
N VAL A 178 -10.01 -7.79 9.85
CA VAL A 178 -11.07 -8.48 10.60
C VAL A 178 -11.60 -7.61 11.75
N LEU A 179 -10.72 -6.86 12.43
CA LEU A 179 -11.12 -5.94 13.50
C LEU A 179 -11.93 -4.76 12.94
N GLU A 180 -11.58 -4.28 11.74
CA GLU A 180 -12.34 -3.25 11.04
C GLU A 180 -13.77 -3.73 10.73
N GLU A 181 -13.93 -4.97 10.25
CA GLU A 181 -15.25 -5.58 10.02
C GLU A 181 -16.05 -5.75 11.32
N GLU A 182 -15.37 -5.94 12.46
CA GLU A 182 -15.97 -5.97 13.81
C GLU A 182 -16.25 -4.58 14.40
N GLY A 183 -15.93 -3.50 13.66
CA GLY A 183 -16.14 -2.10 14.08
C GLY A 183 -15.04 -1.55 14.99
N ILE A 184 -13.90 -2.23 15.12
CA ILE A 184 -12.74 -1.81 15.90
C ILE A 184 -11.71 -1.21 14.94
N GLY A 185 -11.68 0.13 14.87
CA GLY A 185 -10.77 0.87 14.02
C GLY A 185 -11.41 1.32 12.70
N SER A 186 -10.58 1.59 11.70
CA SER A 186 -10.98 2.08 10.38
C SER A 186 -9.98 1.64 9.32
N LYS A 187 -10.30 1.79 8.03
CA LYS A 187 -9.34 1.53 6.95
C LYS A 187 -8.06 2.36 7.07
N ALA A 188 -8.15 3.59 7.59
CA ALA A 188 -6.95 4.39 7.86
C ALA A 188 -6.05 3.75 8.93
N THR A 189 -6.64 3.07 9.92
CA THR A 189 -5.91 2.34 10.96
C THR A 189 -5.20 1.10 10.40
N THR A 190 -5.89 0.29 9.59
CA THR A 190 -5.31 -0.91 8.97
C THR A 190 -4.21 -0.53 7.98
N ASN A 191 -4.43 0.48 7.12
CA ASN A 191 -3.41 1.03 6.23
C ASN A 191 -2.15 1.51 7.00
N LEU A 192 -2.34 2.16 8.16
CA LEU A 192 -1.22 2.59 9.00
C LEU A 192 -0.44 1.39 9.56
N ILE A 193 -1.13 0.34 10.03
CA ILE A 193 -0.52 -0.90 10.50
C ILE A 193 0.24 -1.61 9.37
N CYS A 194 -0.33 -1.64 8.16
CA CYS A 194 0.31 -2.16 6.96
C CYS A 194 1.64 -1.45 6.70
N ALA A 195 1.60 -0.11 6.64
CA ALA A 195 2.76 0.73 6.40
C ALA A 195 3.83 0.58 7.49
N LEU A 196 3.44 0.50 8.76
CA LEU A 196 4.34 0.28 9.90
C LEU A 196 4.99 -1.11 9.85
N THR A 197 4.22 -2.14 9.53
CA THR A 197 4.73 -3.51 9.39
C THR A 197 5.79 -3.57 8.31
N GLY A 198 5.49 -3.01 7.13
CA GLY A 198 6.46 -2.90 6.04
C GLY A 198 7.71 -2.13 6.47
N ALA A 199 7.56 -1.02 7.19
CA ALA A 199 8.67 -0.22 7.67
C ALA A 199 9.57 -0.97 8.67
N LEU A 200 8.98 -1.68 9.64
CA LEU A 200 9.73 -2.45 10.63
C LEU A 200 10.47 -3.62 9.97
N LEU A 201 9.79 -4.39 9.14
CA LEU A 201 10.43 -5.49 8.41
C LEU A 201 11.54 -4.97 7.48
N GLY A 202 11.29 -3.88 6.76
CA GLY A 202 12.28 -3.21 5.93
C GLY A 202 13.49 -2.74 6.71
N TYR A 203 13.29 -2.13 7.88
CA TYR A 203 14.37 -1.69 8.76
C TYR A 203 15.26 -2.86 9.21
N PHE A 204 14.66 -3.98 9.65
CA PHE A 204 15.43 -5.09 10.19
C PHE A 204 16.05 -6.00 9.13
N LEU A 205 15.47 -6.07 7.92
CA LEU A 205 15.86 -7.05 6.91
C LEU A 205 16.61 -6.44 5.70
N LEU A 206 16.55 -5.12 5.49
CA LEU A 206 17.20 -4.43 4.36
C LEU A 206 18.36 -3.54 4.82
N ILE A 207 19.12 -3.99 5.82
CA ILE A 207 20.29 -3.30 6.37
C ILE A 207 21.46 -3.34 5.37
#